data_AF-A0A2G8LAK7-F1
#
_entry.id   AF-A0A2G8LAK7-F1
#
_cell.length_a   1.000
_cell.length_b   1.000
_cell.length_c   1.000
_cell.angle_alpha   90.00
_cell.angle_beta   90.00
_cell.angle_gamma   90.00
#
_symmetry.space_group_name_H-M   'P 1'
#
loop_
_entity.id
_entity.type
_entity.pdbx_description
1 polymer ?
#
loop_
_entity_poly.entity_id
_entity_poly.type
_entity_poly.pdbx_seq_one_letter_code
_entity_poly.pdbx_strand_id
1 'polypeptide(L)'
;MKVMGSLEEEIYQSSNTGLSNSKLIDKFYISYFLPFLPLEKTHVRKCIARTLRQRLGNSFQRDLVDDVMEELSFHDPDQNFSHKGCKNVDEKVNYILGRDVLKQKLEL
;
A
#
# COMPACT_ATOMS: atom_id res chain seq x y z
N MET A 1 26.63 -19.85 3.41
CA MET A 1 26.18 -18.72 2.58
C MET A 1 25.48 -17.74 3.52
N LYS A 2 26.19 -16.72 4.01
CA LYS A 2 25.62 -15.63 4.81
C LYS A 2 25.47 -14.46 3.86
N VAL A 3 24.24 -14.14 3.48
CA VAL A 3 23.94 -12.83 2.89
C VAL A 3 23.37 -12.04 4.06
N MET A 4 24.22 -11.39 4.85
CA MET A 4 23.73 -10.42 5.83
C MET A 4 23.56 -9.10 5.08
N GLY A 5 22.33 -8.86 4.60
CA GLY A 5 21.91 -7.54 4.17
C GLY A 5 21.65 -6.67 5.39
N SER A 6 21.95 -5.37 5.30
CA SER A 6 21.82 -4.38 6.39
C SER A 6 20.44 -4.36 7.09
N LEU A 7 19.37 -4.73 6.38
CA LEU A 7 18.00 -4.80 6.91
C LEU A 7 17.79 -5.97 7.87
N GLU A 8 18.48 -7.10 7.70
CA GLU A 8 18.33 -8.24 8.60
C GLU A 8 18.97 -7.97 9.95
N GLU A 9 20.14 -7.31 9.96
CA GLU A 9 20.82 -6.91 11.20
C GLU A 9 19.97 -5.92 12.01
N GLU A 10 19.36 -4.91 11.38
CA GLU A 10 18.45 -4.00 12.07
C GLU A 10 17.25 -4.72 12.70
N ILE A 11 16.72 -5.75 12.05
CA ILE A 11 15.53 -6.46 12.52
C ILE A 11 15.87 -7.43 13.67
N TYR A 12 17.00 -8.13 13.58
CA TYR A 12 17.41 -9.13 14.56
C TYR A 12 18.23 -8.58 15.73
N GLN A 13 19.05 -7.54 15.52
CA GLN A 13 19.99 -7.03 16.52
C GLN A 13 19.55 -5.71 17.17
N SER A 14 18.51 -5.04 16.68
CA SER A 14 18.00 -3.86 17.39
C SER A 14 17.23 -4.26 18.65
N SER A 15 17.51 -3.55 19.74
CA SER A 15 16.95 -3.80 21.08
C SER A 15 15.48 -3.37 21.23
N ASN A 16 14.87 -2.84 20.17
CA ASN A 16 13.52 -2.26 20.18
C ASN A 16 12.55 -2.90 19.17
N THR A 17 12.84 -4.10 18.66
CA THR A 17 11.92 -4.84 17.78
C THR A 17 11.05 -5.82 18.57
N GLY A 18 9.84 -6.10 18.06
CA GLY A 18 8.88 -7.00 18.73
C GLY A 18 9.31 -8.47 18.85
N LEU A 19 10.38 -8.88 18.17
CA LEU A 19 10.95 -10.23 18.24
C LEU A 19 12.30 -10.28 18.97
N SER A 20 12.79 -9.13 19.46
CA SER A 20 14.04 -9.02 20.19
C SER A 20 14.03 -9.92 21.43
N ASN A 21 15.07 -10.72 21.62
CA ASN A 21 15.21 -11.70 22.72
C ASN A 21 14.12 -12.79 22.77
N SER A 22 13.38 -13.01 21.68
CA SER A 22 12.45 -14.13 21.61
C SER A 22 13.20 -15.42 21.31
N LYS A 23 12.78 -16.54 21.92
CA LYS A 23 13.33 -17.88 21.64
C LYS A 23 13.21 -18.27 20.15
N LEU A 24 12.33 -17.61 19.39
CA LEU A 24 12.19 -17.80 17.94
C LEU A 24 13.44 -17.35 17.19
N ILE A 25 14.03 -16.22 17.61
CA ILE A 25 15.28 -15.71 17.04
C ILE A 25 16.48 -16.43 17.64
N ASP A 26 16.54 -16.56 18.97
CA ASP A 26 17.71 -17.16 19.66
C ASP A 26 17.97 -18.60 19.26
N LYS A 27 16.91 -19.34 18.92
CA LYS A 27 16.99 -20.73 18.46
C LYS A 27 16.91 -20.87 16.94
N PHE A 28 16.95 -19.77 16.20
CA PHE A 28 16.93 -19.75 14.73
C PHE A 28 15.76 -20.54 14.12
N TYR A 29 14.57 -20.49 14.72
CA TYR A 29 13.38 -21.15 14.17
C TYR A 29 12.85 -20.46 12.90
N ILE A 30 13.18 -19.19 12.71
CA ILE A 30 12.91 -18.46 11.47
C ILE A 30 14.15 -18.58 10.59
N SER A 31 14.05 -19.31 9.48
CA SER A 31 15.16 -19.52 8.56
C SER A 31 15.38 -18.36 7.60
N TYR A 32 14.31 -17.65 7.23
CA TYR A 32 14.36 -16.52 6.30
C TYR A 32 13.37 -15.44 6.71
N PHE A 33 13.81 -14.20 6.64
CA PHE A 33 12.97 -13.04 6.82
C PHE A 33 12.78 -12.35 5.47
N LEU A 34 11.53 -12.19 5.04
CA LEU A 34 11.20 -11.54 3.77
C LEU A 34 10.50 -10.20 4.05
N PRO A 35 11.25 -9.07 4.08
CA PRO A 35 10.64 -7.76 4.25
C PRO A 35 9.84 -7.39 3.00
N PHE A 36 8.56 -7.10 3.18
CA PHE A 36 7.77 -6.45 2.15
C PHE A 36 7.99 -4.95 2.22
N LEU A 37 8.41 -4.35 1.11
CA LEU A 37 8.65 -2.92 1.04
C LEU A 37 7.34 -2.13 0.89
N PRO A 38 7.28 -0.89 1.41
CA PRO A 38 6.18 0.02 1.14
C PRO A 38 5.94 0.21 -0.36
N LEU A 39 4.68 0.34 -0.76
CA LEU A 39 4.31 0.48 -2.16
C LEU A 39 4.47 1.92 -2.65
N GLU A 40 5.16 2.09 -3.78
CA GLU A 40 5.23 3.38 -4.47
C GLU A 40 3.91 3.78 -5.15
N LYS A 41 3.77 5.08 -5.52
CA LYS A 41 2.64 5.61 -6.29
C LYS A 41 2.32 4.78 -7.55
N THR A 42 3.34 4.28 -8.24
CA THR A 42 3.18 3.46 -9.46
C THR A 42 2.48 2.14 -9.19
N HIS A 43 2.77 1.48 -8.06
CA HIS A 43 2.10 0.27 -7.61
C HIS A 43 0.65 0.54 -7.23
N VAL A 44 0.40 1.63 -6.50
CA VAL A 44 -0.95 2.02 -6.08
C VAL A 44 -1.83 2.35 -7.30
N ARG A 45 -1.31 3.08 -8.30
CA ARG A 45 -2.03 3.33 -9.56
C ARG A 45 -2.47 2.04 -10.27
N LYS A 46 -1.62 1.00 -10.27
CA LYS A 46 -1.98 -0.32 -10.83
C LYS A 46 -3.11 -0.99 -10.05
N CYS A 47 -3.11 -0.87 -8.71
CA CYS A 47 -4.19 -1.37 -7.88
C CYS A 47 -5.51 -0.65 -8.16
N ILE A 48 -5.50 0.68 -8.22
CA ILE A 48 -6.70 1.49 -8.54
C ILE A 48 -7.25 1.10 -9.91
N ALA A 49 -6.40 1.04 -10.94
CA ALA A 49 -6.80 0.63 -12.27
C ALA A 49 -7.41 -0.77 -12.29
N ARG A 50 -6.87 -1.72 -11.50
CA ARG A 50 -7.45 -3.06 -11.37
C ARG A 50 -8.82 -3.01 -10.71
N THR A 51 -8.98 -2.28 -9.60
CA THR A 51 -10.27 -2.14 -8.91
C THR A 51 -11.31 -1.49 -9.81
N LEU A 52 -10.97 -0.39 -10.50
CA LEU A 52 -11.87 0.27 -11.44
C LEU A 52 -12.27 -0.65 -12.59
N ARG A 53 -11.34 -1.44 -13.14
CA ARG A 53 -11.68 -2.46 -14.15
C ARG A 53 -12.65 -3.50 -13.63
N GLN A 54 -12.52 -3.94 -12.39
CA GLN A 54 -13.44 -4.91 -11.79
C GLN A 54 -14.84 -4.32 -11.55
N ARG A 55 -14.95 -3.01 -11.29
CA ARG A 55 -16.22 -2.33 -11.01
C ARG A 55 -16.95 -1.85 -12.26
N LEU A 56 -16.21 -1.28 -13.22
CA LEU A 56 -16.76 -0.55 -14.37
C LEU A 56 -16.40 -1.18 -15.72
N GLY A 57 -15.56 -2.23 -15.74
CA GLY A 57 -14.99 -2.78 -16.97
C GLY A 57 -13.86 -1.91 -17.53
N ASN A 58 -13.51 -2.10 -18.80
CA ASN A 58 -12.34 -1.47 -19.41
C ASN A 58 -12.54 0.00 -19.81
N SER A 59 -13.71 0.59 -19.58
CA SER A 59 -14.11 1.92 -20.06
C SER A 59 -14.01 3.04 -19.02
N PHE A 60 -13.28 2.85 -17.92
CA PHE A 60 -13.07 3.91 -16.93
C PHE A 60 -12.07 4.95 -17.44
N GLN A 61 -12.31 6.22 -17.10
CA GLN A 61 -11.45 7.34 -17.50
C GLN A 61 -10.17 7.36 -16.66
N ARG A 62 -9.07 7.87 -17.23
CA ARG A 62 -7.80 8.02 -16.49
C ARG A 62 -7.94 8.96 -15.29
N ASP A 63 -8.78 9.97 -15.42
CA ASP A 63 -9.03 10.98 -14.40
C ASP A 63 -9.55 10.35 -13.10
N LEU A 64 -10.36 9.29 -13.17
CA LEU A 64 -10.82 8.54 -11.98
C LEU A 64 -9.67 7.89 -11.21
N VAL A 65 -8.58 7.52 -11.87
CA VAL A 65 -7.40 6.97 -11.17
C VAL A 65 -6.72 8.07 -10.37
N ASP A 66 -6.59 9.26 -10.96
CA ASP A 66 -5.93 10.39 -10.31
C ASP A 66 -6.78 10.95 -9.16
N ASP A 67 -8.10 11.05 -9.33
CA ASP A 67 -9.04 11.39 -8.26
C ASP A 67 -8.92 10.44 -7.05
N VAL A 68 -8.83 9.13 -7.28
CA VAL A 68 -8.65 8.16 -6.20
C VAL A 68 -7.24 8.25 -5.61
N MET A 69 -6.22 8.57 -6.41
CA MET A 69 -4.85 8.76 -5.91
C MET A 69 -4.75 9.96 -4.96
N GLU A 70 -5.48 11.04 -5.21
CA GLU A 70 -5.52 12.23 -4.34
C GLU A 70 -6.14 11.94 -2.97
N GLU A 71 -7.05 10.97 -2.90
CA GLU A 71 -7.69 10.53 -1.66
C GLU A 71 -6.81 9.62 -0.78
N LEU A 72 -5.64 9.22 -1.27
CA LEU A 72 -4.72 8.31 -0.58
C LEU A 72 -3.54 9.05 0.05
N SER A 73 -3.12 8.57 1.22
CA SER A 73 -2.00 9.18 1.97
C SER A 73 -0.66 8.53 1.63
N PHE A 74 0.34 9.38 1.42
CA PHE A 74 1.73 9.01 1.14
C PHE A 74 2.66 9.61 2.19
N HIS A 75 3.85 9.02 2.34
CA HIS A 75 4.83 9.39 3.35
C HIS A 75 5.64 10.63 2.95
N ASP A 76 5.66 11.66 3.80
CA ASP A 76 6.49 12.85 3.59
C ASP A 76 7.99 12.56 3.87
N PRO A 77 8.93 13.33 3.31
CA PRO A 77 8.75 14.52 2.45
C PRO A 77 8.62 14.21 0.96
N ASP A 78 9.11 13.07 0.49
CA ASP A 78 9.18 12.78 -0.95
C ASP A 78 7.86 12.21 -1.52
N GLN A 79 6.89 11.89 -0.66
CA GLN A 79 5.57 11.34 -1.00
C GLN A 79 5.62 10.07 -1.88
N ASN A 80 6.76 9.39 -1.93
CA ASN A 80 6.95 8.28 -2.86
C ASN A 80 6.21 7.02 -2.41
N PHE A 81 6.12 6.77 -1.10
CA PHE A 81 5.58 5.55 -0.53
C PHE A 81 4.21 5.73 0.10
N SER A 82 3.29 4.81 -0.18
CA SER A 82 1.96 4.81 0.41
C SER A 82 1.98 4.34 1.86
N HIS A 83 1.24 5.03 2.72
CA HIS A 83 1.06 4.60 4.11
C HIS A 83 0.33 3.26 4.25
N LYS A 84 -0.58 2.94 3.33
CA LYS A 84 -1.46 1.76 3.41
C LYS A 84 -1.35 0.82 2.21
N GLY A 85 -0.46 1.12 1.26
CA GLY A 85 -0.36 0.40 0.01
C GLY A 85 -1.71 0.35 -0.72
N CYS A 86 -2.13 -0.85 -1.14
CA CYS A 86 -3.39 -1.04 -1.85
C CYS A 86 -4.58 -1.39 -0.93
N LYS A 87 -4.39 -1.39 0.40
CA LYS A 87 -5.38 -1.91 1.34
C LYS A 87 -6.69 -1.12 1.34
N ASN A 88 -6.62 0.21 1.22
CA ASN A 88 -7.78 1.10 1.28
C ASN A 88 -8.22 1.63 -0.10
N VAL A 89 -7.66 1.10 -1.19
CA VAL A 89 -8.00 1.51 -2.56
C VAL A 89 -9.48 1.28 -2.84
N ASP A 90 -10.02 0.11 -2.48
CA ASP A 90 -11.42 -0.24 -2.77
C ASP A 90 -12.42 0.70 -2.09
N GLU A 91 -12.13 1.09 -0.84
CA GLU A 91 -12.93 2.06 -0.09
C GLU A 91 -12.94 3.43 -0.79
N LYS A 92 -11.77 3.91 -1.22
CA LYS A 92 -11.64 5.20 -1.90
C LYS A 92 -12.24 5.19 -3.30
N VAL A 93 -12.13 4.10 -4.04
CA VAL A 93 -12.85 3.94 -5.32
C VAL A 93 -14.36 4.05 -5.09
N ASN A 94 -14.91 3.34 -4.11
CA ASN A 94 -16.35 3.42 -3.83
C ASN A 94 -16.78 4.84 -3.41
N TYR A 95 -15.94 5.54 -2.64
CA TYR A 95 -16.19 6.92 -2.27
C TYR A 95 -16.27 7.85 -3.49
N ILE A 96 -15.29 7.78 -4.40
CA ILE A 96 -15.27 8.61 -5.62
C ILE A 96 -16.48 8.29 -6.51
N LEU A 97 -16.75 7.02 -6.79
CA LEU A 97 -17.90 6.62 -7.60
C LEU A 97 -19.23 7.05 -6.97
N GLY A 98 -19.35 6.96 -5.64
CA GLY A 98 -20.53 7.45 -4.92
C GLY A 98 -20.67 8.98 -4.96
N ARG A 99 -19.55 9.71 -4.83
CA ARG A 99 -19.50 11.17 -4.94
C ARG A 99 -19.97 11.65 -6.30
N ASP A 100 -19.56 10.99 -7.38
CA ASP A 100 -19.93 11.37 -8.75
C ASP A 100 -21.43 11.20 -9.00
N VAL A 101 -22.03 10.12 -8.46
CA VAL A 101 -23.48 9.92 -8.49
C VAL A 101 -24.22 11.01 -7.70
N LEU A 102 -23.68 11.43 -6.55
CA LEU A 102 -24.27 12.51 -5.76
C LEU A 102 -24.16 13.86 -6.46
N LYS A 103 -23.02 14.16 -7.11
CA LYS A 103 -22.87 15.38 -7.93
C LYS A 103 -23.89 15.43 -9.06
N GLN A 104 -24.08 14.33 -9.79
CA GLN A 104 -25.12 14.26 -10.84
C GLN A 104 -26.54 14.49 -10.32
N LYS A 105 -26.84 14.07 -9.09
CA LYS A 105 -28.14 14.36 -8.44
C LYS A 105 -28.29 15.79 -7.93
N LEU A 106 -27.18 16.49 -7.69
CA LEU A 106 -27.18 17.88 -7.21
C LEU A 106 -27.17 18.89 -8.37
N GLU A 107 -26.74 18.47 -9.57
CA GLU A 107 -26.77 19.25 -10.81
C GLU A 107 -28.07 19.04 -11.62
N LEU A 108 -29.02 18.27 -11.08
CA LEU A 108 -30.40 18.06 -11.57
C LEU A 108 -31.40 18.80 -10.68
#